data_AF-A0A355QJL3-F1
#
_entry.id   AF-A0A355QJL3-F1
#
_cell.length_a   1.000
_cell.length_b   1.000
_cell.length_c   1.000
_cell.angle_alpha   90.00
_cell.angle_beta   90.00
_cell.angle_gamma   90.00
#
_symmetry.space_group_name_H-M   'P 1'
#
loop_
_entity.id
_entity.type
_entity.pdbx_description
1 polymer ?
#
loop_
_entity_poly.entity_id
_entity_poly.type
_entity_poly.pdbx_seq_one_letter_code
_entity_poly.pdbx_strand_id
1 'polypeptide(L)' 'AGDTLFLEGCGRTDLPGGDPAALYHSLHHRLSRVPDEAVLYPGHLYSPRPSAPMGETRRDNFVFMPRSEEQWLAMFGS' A
#
# COMPACT_ATOMS: atom_id res chain seq x y z
N ALA A 1 -7.59 6.17 -1.50
CA ALA A 1 -6.30 5.49 -1.74
C ALA A 1 -6.04 5.19 -3.21
N GLY A 2 -7.05 5.25 -4.10
CA GLY A 2 -6.83 4.92 -5.52
C GLY A 2 -6.15 3.56 -5.65
N ASP A 3 -5.12 3.51 -6.50
CA ASP A 3 -4.28 2.31 -6.66
C ASP A 3 -3.02 2.34 -5.80
N THR A 4 -2.85 3.31 -4.90
CA THR A 4 -1.69 3.34 -4.00
C THR A 4 -1.75 2.23 -2.96
N LEU A 5 -2.93 1.94 -2.40
CA LEU A 5 -3.12 0.94 -1.36
C LEU A 5 -4.46 0.24 -1.53
N PHE A 6 -4.44 -1.08 -1.54
CA PHE A 6 -5.61 -1.96 -1.49
C PHE A 6 -5.75 -2.55 -0.08
N LEU A 7 -6.85 -3.27 0.18
CA LEU A 7 -6.97 -4.02 1.44
C LEU A 7 -5.89 -5.10 1.54
N GLU A 8 -5.55 -5.71 0.39
CA GLU A 8 -4.51 -6.73 0.24
C GLU A 8 -3.61 -6.35 -0.94
N GLY A 9 -2.45 -5.74 -0.67
CA GLY A 9 -1.50 -5.28 -1.68
C GLY A 9 -1.58 -3.79 -2.03
N CYS A 10 -0.99 -3.43 -3.17
CA CYS A 10 -0.92 -2.10 -3.76
C CYS A 10 -0.93 -2.19 -5.29
N GLY A 11 -1.06 -1.04 -5.96
CA GLY A 11 -0.95 -0.94 -7.41
C GLY A 11 0.45 -1.30 -7.91
N ARG A 12 0.52 -1.62 -9.20
CA ARG A 12 1.74 -2.00 -9.92
C ARG A 12 2.56 -0.78 -10.34
N THR A 13 3.88 -0.95 -10.46
CA THR A 13 4.82 0.11 -10.83
C THR A 13 5.68 -0.23 -12.06
N ASP A 14 5.38 -1.33 -12.75
CA ASP A 14 6.15 -1.86 -13.89
C ASP A 14 5.68 -1.32 -15.26
N LEU A 15 4.64 -0.48 -15.29
CA LEU A 15 4.18 0.22 -16.49
C LEU A 15 4.89 1.57 -16.67
N PRO A 16 4.93 2.15 -17.89
CA PRO A 16 5.56 3.44 -18.13
C PRO A 16 5.09 4.54 -17.15
N GLY A 17 6.04 5.18 -16.48
CA GLY A 17 5.77 6.21 -15.46
C GLY A 17 5.55 5.67 -14.04
N GLY A 18 5.61 4.36 -13.83
CA GLY A 18 5.64 3.76 -12.50
C GLY A 18 6.99 3.97 -11.80
N ASP A 19 6.93 4.15 -10.49
CA ASP A 19 8.11 4.33 -9.64
C ASP A 19 7.89 3.60 -8.30
N PRO A 20 8.57 2.46 -8.07
CA PRO A 20 8.43 1.66 -6.85
C PRO A 20 8.95 2.38 -5.59
N ALA A 21 9.94 3.27 -5.72
CA ALA A 21 10.44 4.08 -4.61
C ALA A 21 9.43 5.17 -4.22
N ALA A 22 8.83 5.83 -5.21
CA ALA A 22 7.75 6.78 -4.96
C ALA A 22 6.53 6.11 -4.30
N LEU A 23 6.19 4.89 -4.71
CA LEU A 23 5.13 4.10 -4.08
C LEU A 23 5.47 3.75 -2.62
N TYR A 24 6.72 3.33 -2.34
CA TYR A 24 7.21 3.11 -0.99
C TYR A 24 7.00 4.34 -0.10
N HIS A 25 7.46 5.51 -0.54
CA HIS A 25 7.31 6.74 0.24
C HIS A 25 5.84 7.11 0.48
N SER A 26 4.97 6.85 -0.50
CA SER A 26 3.53 7.08 -0.35
C SER A 26 2.92 6.17 0.73
N LEU A 27 3.28 4.89 0.73
CA LEU A 27 2.81 3.90 1.72
C LEU A 27 3.40 4.17 3.11
N HIS A 28 4.74 4.21 3.20
CA HIS A 28 5.48 4.17 4.47
C HIS A 28 5.69 5.53 5.14
N HIS A 29 5.51 6.65 4.42
CA HIS A 29 5.66 7.99 5.02
C HIS A 29 4.40 8.83 5.02
N ARG A 30 3.47 8.60 4.08
CA ARG A 30 2.19 9.34 4.04
C ARG A 30 1.06 8.52 4.64
N LEU A 31 0.75 7.35 4.06
CA LEU A 31 -0.39 6.54 4.49
C LEU A 31 -0.19 5.91 5.87
N SER A 32 1.05 5.67 6.28
CA SER A 32 1.40 5.24 7.65
C SER A 32 1.05 6.26 8.74
N ARG A 33 0.77 7.52 8.39
CA ARG A 33 0.39 8.59 9.34
C ARG A 33 -1.13 8.80 9.42
N VAL A 34 -1.89 8.11 8.58
CA VAL A 34 -3.35 8.17 8.61
C VAL A 34 -3.83 7.46 9.89
N PRO A 35 -4.79 8.05 10.64
CA PRO A 35 -5.33 7.43 11.86
C PRO A 35 -5.91 6.05 11.61
N ASP A 36 -5.85 5.17 12.62
CA ASP A 36 -6.27 3.77 12.49
C ASP A 36 -7.77 3.62 12.23
N GLU A 37 -8.57 4.53 12.77
CA GLU A 37 -10.02 4.61 12.63
C GLU A 37 -10.47 5.09 11.25
N ALA A 38 -9.57 5.71 10.47
CA ALA A 38 -9.91 6.13 9.11
C ALA A 38 -10.21 4.91 8.24
N VAL A 39 -11.25 4.99 7.42
CA VAL A 39 -11.66 3.89 6.55
C VAL A 39 -10.98 4.02 5.19
N LEU A 40 -10.28 2.96 4.78
CA LEU A 40 -9.69 2.80 3.47
C LEU A 40 -10.76 2.41 2.45
N TYR A 41 -10.92 3.24 1.43
CA TYR A 41 -11.67 2.92 0.21
C TYR A 41 -10.67 2.80 -0.97
N PRO A 42 -10.42 1.58 -1.48
CA PRO A 42 -9.50 1.34 -2.60
C PRO A 42 -10.13 1.70 -3.96
N GLY A 43 -9.29 1.96 -4.97
CA GLY A 43 -9.75 2.24 -6.34
C GLY A 43 -10.27 1.00 -7.08
N HIS A 44 -9.81 -0.19 -6.67
CA HIS A 44 -10.21 -1.48 -7.23
C HIS A 44 -10.50 -2.48 -6.11
N LEU A 45 -11.40 -3.42 -6.38
CA LEU A 45 -11.84 -4.44 -5.42
C LEU A 45 -11.18 -5.78 -5.71
N TYR A 46 -10.20 -6.15 -4.88
CA TYR A 46 -9.52 -7.46 -4.95
C TYR A 46 -9.72 -8.31 -3.69
N SER A 47 -10.44 -7.79 -2.70
CA SER A 47 -10.76 -8.44 -1.42
C SER A 47 -12.27 -8.68 -1.27
N PRO A 48 -12.71 -9.60 -0.39
CA PRO A 48 -14.14 -9.82 -0.14
C PRO A 48 -14.87 -8.58 0.40
N ARG A 49 -14.17 -7.77 1.21
CA ARG A 49 -14.71 -6.51 1.74
C ARG A 49 -14.38 -5.34 0.80
N PRO A 50 -15.28 -4.37 0.64
CA PRO A 50 -15.04 -3.18 -0.18
C PRO A 50 -14.20 -2.11 0.53
N SER A 51 -14.09 -2.18 1.86
CA SER A 51 -13.34 -1.23 2.69
C SER A 51 -12.99 -1.84 4.04
N ALA A 52 -12.00 -1.26 4.72
CA ALA A 52 -11.60 -1.62 6.08
C ALA A 52 -10.91 -0.43 6.77
N PRO A 53 -10.83 -0.39 8.11
CA PRO A 53 -10.02 0.59 8.82
C PRO A 53 -8.54 0.51 8.42
N MET A 54 -7.85 1.65 8.42
CA MET A 54 -6.42 1.75 8.09
C MET A 54 -5.56 0.94 9.06
N GLY A 55 -5.92 0.88 10.35
CA GLY A 55 -5.17 0.09 11.33
C GLY A 55 -5.22 -1.41 11.07
N GLU A 56 -6.40 -1.92 10.69
CA GLU A 56 -6.57 -3.31 10.27
C GLU A 56 -5.76 -3.59 8.99
N THR A 57 -5.91 -2.72 7.99
CA THR A 57 -5.22 -2.88 6.70
C THR A 57 -3.70 -2.89 6.90
N ARG A 58 -3.13 -1.96 7.67
CA ARG A 58 -1.67 -1.88 7.87
C ARG A 58 -1.10 -3.08 8.59
N ARG A 59 -1.84 -3.65 9.53
CA ARG A 59 -1.40 -4.81 10.30
C ARG A 59 -1.27 -6.05 9.43
N ASP A 60 -2.22 -6.24 8.51
CA ASP A 60 -2.38 -7.52 7.80
C ASP A 60 -1.84 -7.46 6.34
N ASN A 61 -1.65 -6.26 5.78
CA ASN A 61 -1.21 -6.09 4.39
C ASN A 61 0.32 -6.23 4.26
N PHE A 62 0.76 -7.16 3.41
CA PHE A 62 2.18 -7.48 3.19
C PHE A 62 3.02 -6.29 2.71
N VAL A 63 2.39 -5.24 2.17
CA VAL A 63 3.10 -4.04 1.71
C VAL A 63 3.72 -3.23 2.86
N PHE A 64 3.34 -3.51 4.11
CA PHE A 64 3.93 -2.90 5.29
C PHE A 64 4.94 -3.83 6.00
N MET A 65 5.20 -5.04 5.47
CA MET A 65 6.17 -5.97 6.05
C MET A 65 7.64 -5.52 5.88
N PRO A 66 8.06 -4.95 4.73
CA PRO A 66 9.45 -4.50 4.59
C PRO A 66 9.81 -3.43 5.62
N ARG A 67 11.02 -3.57 6.18
CA ARG A 67 11.54 -2.68 7.25
C ARG A 67 12.44 -1.58 6.71
N SER A 68 12.81 -1.63 5.44
CA SER A 68 13.57 -0.58 4.75
C SER A 68 13.14 -0.44 3.30
N GLU A 69 13.53 0.68 2.69
CA GLU A 69 13.32 0.93 1.27
C GLU A 69 14.08 -0.07 0.41
N GLU A 70 15.29 -0.49 0.80
CA GLU A 70 16.04 -1.50 0.04
C GLU A 70 15.30 -2.85 0.03
N GLN A 71 14.74 -3.26 1.18
CA GLN A 71 13.93 -4.49 1.25
C GLN A 71 12.66 -4.36 0.41
N TRP A 72 12.02 -3.19 0.44
CA TRP A 72 10.86 -2.90 -0.38
C TRP A 72 11.19 -3.04 -1.87
N LEU A 73 12.24 -2.38 -2.34
CA LEU A 73 12.68 -2.42 -3.73
C LEU A 73 13.11 -3.82 -4.17
N ALA A 74 13.71 -4.61 -3.27
CA ALA A 74 14.02 -6.01 -3.55
C ALA A 74 12.76 -6.87 -3.76
N MET A 75 11.63 -6.51 -3.14
CA MET A 75 10.37 -7.25 -3.23
C MET A 75 9.43 -6.73 -4.33
N PHE A 76 9.44 -5.42 -4.60
CA PHE A 76 8.43 -4.74 -5.42
C PHE A 76 9.02 -3.83 -6.51
N GLY A 77 10.36 -3.78 -6.64
CA GLY A 77 11.04 -2.85 -7.54
C GLY A 77 11.31 -3.36 -8.97
N SER A 78 10.87 -4.56 -9.30
CA SER A 78 11.08 -5.21 -10.60
C SER A 78 10.01 -4.85 -11.63
#